data_AF-A0A9P1BG97-F1
#
_entry.id   AF-A0A9P1BG97-F1
#
_cell.length_a   1.000
_cell.length_b   1.000
_cell.length_c   1.000
_cell.angle_alpha   90.00
_cell.angle_beta   90.00
_cell.angle_gamma   90.00
#
_symmetry.space_group_name_H-M   'P 1'
#
loop_
_entity.id
_entity.type
_entity.pdbx_description
1 polymer ?
#
loop_
_entity_poly.entity_id
_entity_poly.type
_entity_poly.pdbx_seq_one_letter_code
_entity_poly.pdbx_strand_id
1 'polypeptide(L)'
;MNCLMLNVVFPEQQELMARMLELGPMTYLLGIFYLLITGLTAAWQGRRVAMAGRQVMNMLIGVLVEVVSVTAQVDKEETAMKAVKEKIEELLPAEVRHATGITREHFMNVIMDPGLVQTLATIDVDVMTVVEYPEIMYHSRNALTVPELVDAILQFRRTTSVSMMDIAQLRRFMVNELEDLRGLIKSNQII
;
A
#
# COMPACT_ATOMS: atom_id res chain seq x y z
N MET A 1 -0.96 78.62 -3.74
CA MET A 1 -1.84 78.22 -4.86
C MET A 1 -2.23 76.73 -4.86
N ASN A 2 -2.00 75.93 -3.80
CA ASN A 2 -2.31 74.49 -3.82
C ASN A 2 -3.00 74.00 -2.52
N CYS A 3 -4.10 74.62 -2.10
CA CYS A 3 -4.92 74.11 -0.97
C CYS A 3 -6.32 73.63 -1.38
N LEU A 4 -6.68 73.77 -2.66
CA LEU A 4 -8.01 73.37 -3.18
C LEU A 4 -8.18 71.85 -3.30
N MET A 5 -7.10 71.11 -3.62
CA MET A 5 -7.16 69.63 -3.64
C MET A 5 -7.22 69.01 -2.24
N LEU A 6 -6.58 69.63 -1.24
CA LEU A 6 -6.51 69.09 0.13
C LEU A 6 -7.85 69.20 0.87
N ASN A 7 -8.67 70.21 0.55
CA ASN A 7 -9.97 70.43 1.18
C ASN A 7 -11.10 69.56 0.63
N VAL A 8 -10.99 69.10 -0.62
CA VAL A 8 -12.06 68.33 -1.27
C VAL A 8 -11.81 66.83 -1.18
N VAL A 9 -10.56 66.37 -1.24
CA VAL A 9 -10.25 64.94 -1.39
C VAL A 9 -9.97 64.25 -0.04
N PHE A 10 -9.44 64.96 0.97
CA PHE A 10 -9.06 64.33 2.25
C PHE A 10 -9.24 65.26 3.48
N PRO A 11 -10.48 65.59 3.89
CA PRO A 11 -10.72 66.46 5.04
C PRO A 11 -10.20 65.89 6.38
N GLU A 12 -10.21 64.56 6.58
CA GLU A 12 -9.71 63.93 7.81
C GLU A 12 -8.19 63.77 7.90
N GLN A 13 -7.44 63.85 6.79
CA GLN A 13 -5.98 63.65 6.80
C GLN A 13 -5.18 64.96 6.86
N GLN A 14 -5.85 66.12 6.94
CA GLN A 14 -5.18 67.43 6.95
C GLN A 14 -4.33 67.64 8.19
N GLU A 15 -4.81 67.24 9.37
CA GLU A 15 -4.06 67.35 10.62
C GLU A 15 -2.85 66.40 10.63
N LEU A 16 -3.00 65.22 10.01
CA LEU A 16 -1.94 64.24 9.85
C LEU A 16 -0.86 64.73 8.86
N MET A 17 -1.27 65.32 7.73
CA MET A 17 -0.38 65.97 6.76
C MET A 17 0.35 67.17 7.38
N ALA A 18 -0.34 67.98 8.19
CA ALA A 18 0.26 69.13 8.89
C ALA A 18 1.34 68.68 9.90
N ARG A 19 1.07 67.63 10.68
CA ARG A 19 2.07 67.04 11.60
C ARG A 19 3.20 66.28 10.87
N MET A 20 2.94 65.73 9.68
CA MET A 20 3.96 65.06 8.86
C MET A 20 4.94 66.04 8.20
N LEU A 21 4.51 67.29 7.96
CA LEU A 21 5.34 68.32 7.31
C LEU A 21 6.42 68.91 8.25
N GLU A 22 6.21 68.88 9.57
CA GLU A 22 7.18 69.36 10.57
C GLU A 22 8.29 68.35 10.90
N LEU A 23 8.09 67.05 10.65
CA LEU A 23 9.03 65.97 11.06
C LEU A 23 10.13 65.66 10.02
N GLY A 24 10.15 66.36 8.89
CA GLY A 24 11.16 66.25 7.84
C GLY A 24 10.86 65.19 6.75
N PRO A 25 11.61 65.18 5.64
CA PRO A 25 11.30 64.39 4.44
C PRO A 25 11.34 62.86 4.63
N MET A 26 11.94 62.39 5.73
CA MET A 26 12.10 60.96 6.01
C MET A 26 10.77 60.25 6.37
N THR A 27 9.84 60.94 7.05
CA THR A 27 8.53 60.35 7.41
C THR A 27 7.63 60.17 6.19
N TYR A 28 7.69 61.10 5.23
CA TYR A 28 6.99 60.99 3.94
C TYR A 28 7.46 59.79 3.12
N LEU A 29 8.78 59.59 3.03
CA LEU A 29 9.34 58.44 2.31
C LEU A 29 8.93 57.11 2.97
N LEU A 30 8.94 57.03 4.30
CA LEU A 30 8.45 55.87 5.06
C LEU A 30 6.96 55.59 4.82
N GLY A 31 6.12 56.64 4.78
CA GLY A 31 4.69 56.51 4.51
C GLY A 31 4.40 55.99 3.08
N ILE A 32 5.12 56.50 2.08
CA ILE A 32 5.02 56.01 0.70
C ILE A 32 5.49 54.55 0.61
N PHE A 33 6.58 54.20 1.29
CA PHE A 33 7.07 52.82 1.31
C PHE A 33 6.08 51.85 1.96
N TYR A 34 5.44 52.25 3.06
CA TYR A 34 4.39 51.47 3.73
C TYR A 34 3.14 51.30 2.84
N LEU A 35 2.75 52.34 2.11
CA LEU A 35 1.62 52.30 1.17
C LEU A 35 1.92 51.39 -0.04
N LEU A 36 3.15 51.42 -0.54
CA LEU A 36 3.60 50.50 -1.59
C LEU A 36 3.64 49.04 -1.10
N ILE A 37 4.14 48.78 0.12
CA ILE A 37 4.18 47.44 0.71
C ILE A 37 2.76 46.90 0.92
N THR A 38 1.86 47.69 1.47
CA THR A 38 0.47 47.26 1.70
C THR A 38 -0.26 47.00 0.39
N GLY A 39 -0.08 47.85 -0.62
CA GLY A 39 -0.59 47.63 -1.98
C GLY A 39 -0.03 46.37 -2.64
N LEU A 40 1.27 46.11 -2.47
CA LEU A 40 1.91 44.86 -2.91
C LEU A 40 1.29 43.68 -2.16
N THR A 41 1.26 43.65 -0.83
CA THR A 41 0.73 42.49 -0.07
C THR A 41 -0.74 42.16 -0.40
N ALA A 42 -1.59 43.16 -0.67
CA ALA A 42 -2.97 42.95 -1.08
C ALA A 42 -3.09 42.19 -2.42
N ALA A 43 -2.21 42.49 -3.38
CA ALA A 43 -2.16 41.79 -4.65
C ALA A 43 -1.69 40.32 -4.51
N TRP A 44 -0.89 40.01 -3.49
CA TRP A 44 -0.37 38.66 -3.24
C TRP A 44 -1.36 37.77 -2.49
N GLN A 45 -2.30 38.35 -1.74
CA GLN A 45 -3.31 37.62 -0.96
C GLN A 45 -4.17 36.70 -1.85
N GLY A 46 -4.64 37.20 -3.01
CA GLY A 46 -5.45 36.40 -3.94
C GLY A 46 -4.71 35.19 -4.53
N ARG A 47 -3.40 35.34 -4.79
CA ARG A 47 -2.56 34.24 -5.29
C ARG A 47 -2.38 33.12 -4.24
N ARG A 48 -2.29 33.45 -2.96
CA ARG A 48 -2.13 32.45 -1.88
C ARG A 48 -3.37 31.57 -1.73
N VAL A 49 -4.56 32.17 -1.80
CA VAL A 49 -5.83 31.43 -1.69
C VAL A 49 -6.00 30.45 -2.86
N ALA A 50 -5.65 30.87 -4.08
CA ALA A 50 -5.70 29.99 -5.26
C ALA A 50 -4.69 28.82 -5.20
N MET A 51 -3.53 29.03 -4.58
CA MET A 51 -2.53 27.96 -4.38
C MET A 51 -3.00 26.93 -3.33
N ALA A 52 -3.63 27.39 -2.25
CA ALA A 52 -4.14 26.51 -1.20
C ALA A 52 -5.23 25.55 -1.73
N GLY A 53 -6.16 26.04 -2.55
CA GLY A 53 -7.19 25.19 -3.15
C GLY A 53 -6.61 24.06 -4.04
N ARG A 54 -5.56 24.36 -4.82
CA ARG A 54 -4.87 23.35 -5.64
C ARG A 54 -4.15 22.29 -4.81
N GLN A 55 -3.57 22.68 -3.67
CA GLN A 55 -2.88 21.74 -2.77
C GLN A 55 -3.86 20.76 -2.12
N VAL A 56 -5.01 21.26 -1.65
CA VAL A 56 -6.05 20.40 -1.06
C VAL A 56 -6.61 19.43 -2.09
N MET A 57 -6.90 19.88 -3.31
CA MET A 57 -7.38 19.02 -4.38
C MET A 57 -6.37 17.91 -4.73
N ASN A 58 -5.08 18.25 -4.79
CA ASN A 58 -4.04 17.27 -5.06
C ASN A 58 -3.88 16.24 -3.92
N MET A 59 -4.09 16.64 -2.65
CA MET A 59 -4.12 15.71 -1.53
C MET A 59 -5.31 14.74 -1.61
N LEU A 60 -6.50 15.24 -1.96
CA LEU A 60 -7.70 14.41 -2.13
C LEU A 60 -7.54 13.40 -3.27
N ILE A 61 -6.93 13.80 -4.38
CA ILE A 61 -6.60 12.87 -5.48
C ILE A 61 -5.66 11.77 -5.00
N GLY A 62 -4.67 12.11 -4.17
CA GLY A 62 -3.77 11.13 -3.56
C GLY A 62 -4.52 10.06 -2.77
N VAL A 63 -5.44 10.48 -1.89
CA VAL A 63 -6.27 9.54 -1.10
C VAL A 63 -7.17 8.68 -1.99
N LEU A 64 -7.75 9.25 -3.04
CA LEU A 64 -8.58 8.47 -3.97
C LEU A 64 -7.78 7.40 -4.71
N VAL A 65 -6.57 7.74 -5.18
CA VAL A 65 -5.68 6.77 -5.86
C VAL A 65 -5.22 5.69 -4.90
N GLU A 66 -4.95 6.02 -3.64
CA GLU A 66 -4.60 5.05 -2.60
C GLU A 66 -5.74 4.05 -2.38
N VAL A 67 -6.97 4.53 -2.17
CA VAL A 67 -8.14 3.65 -1.97
C VAL A 67 -8.39 2.78 -3.20
N VAL A 68 -8.33 3.36 -4.42
CA VAL A 68 -8.52 2.59 -5.67
C VAL A 68 -7.41 1.55 -5.85
N SER A 69 -6.17 1.87 -5.48
CA SER A 69 -5.05 0.91 -5.54
C SER A 69 -5.26 -0.25 -4.58
N VAL A 70 -5.71 0.03 -3.34
CA VAL A 70 -5.99 -1.00 -2.34
C VAL A 70 -7.16 -1.88 -2.78
N THR A 71 -8.27 -1.29 -3.25
CA THR A 71 -9.42 -2.09 -3.74
C THR A 71 -9.04 -2.90 -4.98
N ALA A 72 -8.27 -2.33 -5.91
CA ALA A 72 -7.82 -3.05 -7.09
C ALA A 72 -6.89 -4.22 -6.74
N GLN A 73 -6.12 -4.12 -5.66
CA GLN A 73 -5.30 -5.24 -5.19
C GLN A 73 -6.18 -6.36 -4.59
N VAL A 74 -7.14 -6.01 -3.73
CA VAL A 74 -8.07 -6.98 -3.14
C VAL A 74 -8.90 -7.68 -4.23
N ASP A 75 -9.45 -6.92 -5.19
CA ASP A 75 -10.24 -7.47 -6.30
C ASP A 75 -9.40 -8.43 -7.17
N LYS A 76 -8.13 -8.10 -7.41
CA LYS A 76 -7.20 -8.97 -8.15
C LYS A 76 -6.91 -10.26 -7.37
N GLU A 77 -6.74 -10.17 -6.06
CA GLU A 77 -6.53 -11.33 -5.20
C GLU A 77 -7.77 -12.25 -5.18
N GLU A 78 -8.96 -11.70 -4.99
CA GLU A 78 -10.21 -12.46 -5.00
C GLU A 78 -10.47 -13.12 -6.37
N THR A 79 -10.21 -12.39 -7.46
CA THR A 79 -10.35 -12.93 -8.82
C THR A 79 -9.37 -14.08 -9.07
N ALA A 80 -8.12 -13.94 -8.61
CA ALA A 80 -7.11 -14.99 -8.73
C ALA A 80 -7.49 -16.24 -7.92
N MET A 81 -7.94 -16.06 -6.67
CA MET A 81 -8.43 -17.15 -5.82
C MET A 81 -9.57 -17.91 -6.50
N LYS A 82 -10.55 -17.18 -7.04
CA LYS A 82 -11.71 -17.76 -7.71
C LYS A 82 -11.32 -18.54 -8.97
N ALA A 83 -10.43 -18.00 -9.80
CA ALA A 83 -9.96 -18.66 -11.01
C ALA A 83 -9.25 -20.00 -10.72
N VAL A 84 -8.38 -20.02 -9.69
CA VAL A 84 -7.69 -21.25 -9.27
C VAL A 84 -8.69 -22.26 -8.69
N LYS A 85 -9.60 -21.79 -7.84
CA LYS A 85 -10.64 -22.65 -7.24
C LYS A 85 -11.52 -23.30 -8.30
N GLU A 86 -12.00 -22.54 -9.28
CA GLU A 86 -12.82 -23.05 -10.38
C GLU A 86 -12.07 -24.10 -11.21
N LYS A 87 -10.79 -23.87 -11.52
CA LYS A 87 -9.97 -24.83 -12.28
C LYS A 87 -9.68 -26.11 -11.50
N ILE A 88 -9.39 -26.00 -10.22
CA ILE A 88 -9.21 -27.16 -9.34
C ILE A 88 -10.52 -27.95 -9.25
N GLU A 89 -11.65 -27.28 -9.05
CA GLU A 89 -12.98 -27.92 -8.98
C GLU A 89 -13.45 -28.56 -10.30
N GLU A 90 -12.98 -28.06 -11.46
CA GLU A 90 -13.21 -28.64 -12.79
C GLU A 90 -12.41 -29.93 -13.00
N LEU A 91 -11.16 -29.95 -12.53
CA LEU A 91 -10.24 -31.09 -12.70
C LEU A 91 -10.44 -32.20 -11.65
N LEU A 92 -11.05 -31.89 -10.51
CA LEU A 92 -11.35 -32.86 -9.46
C LEU A 92 -12.68 -33.59 -9.72
N PRO A 93 -12.70 -34.93 -9.69
CA PRO A 93 -13.94 -35.69 -9.79
C PRO A 93 -14.87 -35.39 -8.60
N ALA A 94 -16.18 -35.35 -8.88
CA ALA A 94 -17.21 -34.94 -7.91
C ALA A 94 -17.19 -35.76 -6.59
N GLU A 95 -16.71 -37.00 -6.65
CA GLU A 95 -16.55 -37.91 -5.51
C GLU A 95 -15.48 -37.43 -4.51
N VAL A 96 -14.36 -36.89 -5.00
CA VAL A 96 -13.28 -36.34 -4.16
C VAL A 96 -13.66 -34.95 -3.64
N ARG A 97 -14.50 -34.23 -4.38
CA ARG A 97 -15.01 -32.90 -4.02
C ARG A 97 -15.91 -32.90 -2.77
N HIS A 98 -16.56 -34.04 -2.49
CA HIS A 98 -17.39 -34.28 -1.29
C HIS A 98 -16.72 -35.17 -0.24
N ALA A 99 -15.54 -35.71 -0.55
CA ALA A 99 -14.77 -36.52 0.38
C ALA A 99 -14.15 -35.65 1.49
N THR A 100 -13.60 -36.32 2.51
CA THR A 100 -12.94 -35.73 3.69
C THR A 100 -11.66 -34.93 3.39
N GLY A 101 -11.29 -34.77 2.11
CA GLY A 101 -10.24 -33.86 1.65
C GLY A 101 -9.44 -34.42 0.47
N ILE A 102 -8.62 -33.56 -0.14
CA ILE A 102 -7.74 -33.85 -1.27
C ILE A 102 -6.43 -34.41 -0.72
N THR A 103 -6.19 -35.69 -0.94
CA THR A 103 -4.92 -36.37 -0.64
C THR A 103 -3.82 -35.93 -1.61
N ARG A 104 -2.55 -36.04 -1.17
CA ARG A 104 -1.36 -35.68 -1.98
C ARG A 104 -1.37 -36.32 -3.37
N GLU A 105 -1.75 -37.59 -3.48
CA GLU A 105 -1.80 -38.32 -4.75
C GLU A 105 -2.80 -37.70 -5.74
N HIS A 106 -3.97 -37.29 -5.25
CA HIS A 106 -4.97 -36.61 -6.09
C HIS A 106 -4.47 -35.24 -6.55
N PHE A 107 -3.80 -34.51 -5.67
CA PHE A 107 -3.20 -33.23 -6.02
C PHE A 107 -2.11 -33.37 -7.09
N MET A 108 -1.23 -34.35 -6.97
CA MET A 108 -0.18 -34.62 -7.95
C MET A 108 -0.74 -34.98 -9.33
N ASN A 109 -1.87 -35.68 -9.40
CA ASN A 109 -2.53 -35.96 -10.67
C ASN A 109 -3.16 -34.72 -11.29
N VAL A 110 -3.70 -33.81 -10.47
CA VAL A 110 -4.35 -32.57 -10.91
C VAL A 110 -3.33 -31.53 -11.37
N ILE A 111 -2.17 -31.41 -10.70
CA ILE A 111 -1.11 -30.45 -11.08
C ILE A 111 -0.35 -30.84 -12.34
N MET A 112 -0.47 -32.10 -12.79
CA MET A 112 0.07 -32.53 -14.09
C MET A 112 -0.76 -32.02 -15.28
N ASP A 113 -1.97 -31.49 -15.04
CA ASP A 113 -2.77 -30.89 -16.11
C ASP A 113 -2.13 -29.56 -16.59
N PRO A 114 -1.80 -29.43 -17.88
CA PRO A 114 -1.17 -28.22 -18.40
C PRO A 114 -2.08 -26.98 -18.30
N GLY A 115 -3.41 -27.15 -18.25
CA GLY A 115 -4.36 -26.06 -18.06
C GLY A 115 -4.28 -25.45 -16.67
N LEU A 116 -4.12 -26.29 -15.63
CA LEU A 116 -3.89 -25.80 -14.27
C LEU A 116 -2.53 -25.11 -14.14
N VAL A 117 -1.46 -25.70 -14.70
CA VAL A 117 -0.11 -25.11 -14.67
C VAL A 117 -0.08 -23.73 -15.32
N GLN A 118 -0.75 -23.55 -16.47
CA GLN A 118 -0.87 -22.24 -17.12
C GLN A 118 -1.65 -21.22 -16.27
N THR A 119 -2.72 -21.67 -15.60
CA THR A 119 -3.51 -20.81 -14.72
C THR A 119 -2.68 -20.35 -13.52
N LEU A 120 -1.93 -21.27 -12.90
CA LEU A 120 -1.03 -20.97 -11.77
C LEU A 120 0.13 -20.05 -12.19
N ALA A 121 0.70 -20.26 -13.37
CA ALA A 121 1.75 -19.40 -13.92
C ALA A 121 1.25 -17.98 -14.20
N THR A 122 -0.02 -17.82 -14.60
CA THR A 122 -0.64 -16.49 -14.82
C THR A 122 -0.76 -15.68 -13.53
N ILE A 123 -0.74 -16.34 -12.37
CA ILE A 123 -0.86 -15.74 -11.05
C ILE A 123 0.53 -15.61 -10.37
N ASP A 124 1.63 -15.88 -11.07
CA ASP A 124 3.00 -15.87 -10.52
C ASP A 124 3.23 -16.88 -9.38
N VAL A 125 2.50 -17.98 -9.38
CA VAL A 125 2.73 -19.09 -8.45
C VAL A 125 3.90 -19.94 -8.93
N ASP A 126 4.83 -20.27 -8.03
CA ASP A 126 5.98 -21.12 -8.35
C ASP A 126 5.58 -22.60 -8.39
N VAL A 127 5.08 -23.03 -9.56
CA VAL A 127 4.59 -24.41 -9.76
C VAL A 127 5.68 -25.45 -9.50
N MET A 128 6.95 -25.15 -9.79
CA MET A 128 8.06 -26.09 -9.57
C MET A 128 8.23 -26.37 -8.08
N THR A 129 8.19 -25.32 -7.26
CA THR A 129 8.29 -25.45 -5.80
C THR A 129 7.10 -26.23 -5.22
N VAL A 130 5.90 -25.99 -5.75
CA VAL A 130 4.66 -26.68 -5.34
C VAL A 130 4.74 -28.18 -5.62
N VAL A 131 5.34 -28.58 -6.75
CA VAL A 131 5.52 -29.99 -7.14
C VAL A 131 6.67 -30.66 -6.38
N GLU A 132 7.76 -29.94 -6.09
CA GLU A 132 8.93 -30.48 -5.41
C GLU A 132 8.71 -30.67 -3.91
N TYR A 133 7.91 -29.80 -3.28
CA TYR A 133 7.68 -29.80 -1.83
C TYR A 133 6.20 -29.82 -1.43
N PRO A 134 5.43 -30.86 -1.80
CA PRO A 134 4.03 -31.01 -1.38
C PRO A 134 3.88 -31.09 0.15
N GLU A 135 4.91 -31.57 0.86
CA GLU A 135 4.95 -31.69 2.33
C GLU A 135 4.68 -30.36 3.04
N ILE A 136 5.16 -29.25 2.46
CA ILE A 136 5.05 -27.91 3.02
C ILE A 136 3.59 -27.43 3.00
N MET A 137 2.83 -27.71 1.94
CA MET A 137 1.41 -27.36 1.87
C MET A 137 0.59 -28.11 2.94
N TYR A 138 0.90 -29.39 3.14
CA TYR A 138 0.08 -30.26 3.98
C TYR A 138 0.36 -30.13 5.48
N HIS A 139 1.47 -29.52 5.93
CA HIS A 139 1.76 -29.27 7.35
C HIS A 139 1.53 -30.50 8.27
N SER A 140 1.92 -31.70 7.82
CA SER A 140 1.67 -33.00 8.51
C SER A 140 0.22 -33.50 8.51
N ARG A 141 -0.70 -32.89 7.76
CA ARG A 141 -2.04 -33.42 7.47
C ARG A 141 -1.99 -34.36 6.26
N ASN A 142 -2.91 -35.33 6.20
CA ASN A 142 -3.01 -36.27 5.07
C ASN A 142 -3.98 -35.79 3.98
N ALA A 143 -4.88 -34.85 4.30
CA ALA A 143 -5.88 -34.33 3.39
C ALA A 143 -6.16 -32.84 3.68
N LEU A 144 -6.40 -32.06 2.63
CA LEU A 144 -6.79 -30.64 2.70
C LEU A 144 -8.12 -30.44 1.98
N THR A 145 -8.98 -29.57 2.48
CA THR A 145 -10.18 -29.17 1.73
C THR A 145 -9.80 -28.29 0.52
N VAL A 146 -10.66 -28.21 -0.50
CA VAL A 146 -10.45 -27.34 -1.68
C VAL A 146 -10.05 -25.90 -1.27
N PRO A 147 -10.76 -25.20 -0.36
CA PRO A 147 -10.36 -23.85 0.04
C PRO A 147 -8.98 -23.81 0.72
N GLU A 148 -8.69 -24.74 1.64
CA GLU A 148 -7.38 -24.80 2.31
C GLU A 148 -6.24 -25.08 1.33
N LEU A 149 -6.47 -25.92 0.32
CA LEU A 149 -5.49 -26.23 -0.71
C LEU A 149 -5.21 -24.99 -1.59
N VAL A 150 -6.25 -24.26 -2.01
CA VAL A 150 -6.10 -23.02 -2.79
C VAL A 150 -5.31 -21.99 -1.99
N ASP A 151 -5.66 -21.79 -0.71
CA ASP A 151 -4.95 -20.86 0.17
C ASP A 151 -3.47 -21.27 0.37
N ALA A 152 -3.20 -22.58 0.51
CA ALA A 152 -1.83 -23.09 0.62
C ALA A 152 -1.02 -22.87 -0.66
N ILE A 153 -1.60 -23.09 -1.85
CA ILE A 153 -0.93 -22.87 -3.14
C ILE A 153 -0.63 -21.40 -3.36
N LEU A 154 -1.54 -20.50 -2.98
CA LEU A 154 -1.35 -19.06 -3.12
C LEU A 154 -0.22 -18.51 -2.24
N GLN A 155 0.14 -19.19 -1.15
CA GLN A 155 1.31 -18.83 -0.35
C GLN A 155 2.63 -18.99 -1.12
N PHE A 156 2.68 -19.89 -2.11
CA PHE A 156 3.84 -20.09 -3.00
C PHE A 156 3.91 -19.07 -4.15
N ARG A 157 3.09 -18.01 -4.12
CA ARG A 157 3.21 -16.90 -5.04
C ARG A 157 4.53 -16.16 -4.80
N ARG A 158 5.26 -15.87 -5.89
CA ARG A 158 6.59 -15.23 -5.85
C ARG A 158 6.59 -13.85 -5.17
N THR A 159 5.42 -13.23 -5.05
CA THR A 159 5.23 -11.91 -4.44
C THR A 159 4.76 -11.94 -2.99
N THR A 160 4.53 -13.12 -2.40
CA THR A 160 4.13 -13.21 -0.99
C THR A 160 5.29 -12.71 -0.14
N SER A 161 5.10 -11.55 0.52
CA SER A 161 6.09 -11.02 1.46
C SER A 161 6.25 -12.02 2.59
N VAL A 162 7.42 -12.64 2.71
CA VAL A 162 7.76 -13.57 3.80
C VAL A 162 7.43 -12.88 5.13
N SER A 163 6.44 -13.42 5.83
CA SER A 163 5.98 -12.89 7.09
C SER A 163 6.99 -13.24 8.19
N MET A 164 7.04 -12.42 9.24
CA MET A 164 7.79 -12.77 10.46
C MET A 164 7.31 -14.11 11.07
N MET A 165 6.06 -14.50 10.78
CA MET A 165 5.53 -15.81 11.15
C MET A 165 6.24 -16.94 10.42
N ASP A 166 6.52 -16.78 9.13
CA ASP A 166 7.22 -17.78 8.30
C ASP A 166 8.67 -17.95 8.77
N ILE A 167 9.34 -16.84 9.12
CA ILE A 167 10.70 -16.85 9.69
C ILE A 167 10.69 -17.54 11.06
N ALA A 168 9.69 -17.26 11.90
CA ALA A 168 9.55 -17.90 13.21
C ALA A 168 9.25 -19.40 13.08
N GLN A 169 8.46 -19.82 12.08
CA GLN A 169 8.19 -21.22 11.77
C GLN A 169 9.44 -21.94 11.28
N LEU A 170 10.19 -21.35 10.35
CA LEU A 170 11.48 -21.88 9.90
C LEU A 170 12.44 -22.07 11.07
N ARG A 171 12.53 -21.09 11.98
CA ARG A 171 13.35 -21.18 13.18
C ARG A 171 12.93 -22.35 14.07
N ARG A 172 11.62 -22.53 14.31
CA ARG A 172 11.12 -23.65 15.12
C ARG A 172 11.43 -24.99 14.47
N PHE A 173 11.22 -25.11 13.16
CA PHE A 173 11.56 -26.31 12.40
C PHE A 173 13.04 -26.66 12.53
N MET A 174 13.94 -25.70 12.31
CA MET A 174 15.38 -25.91 12.44
C MET A 174 15.79 -26.33 13.86
N VAL A 175 15.18 -25.73 14.90
CA VAL A 175 15.50 -26.08 16.28
C VAL A 175 15.08 -27.52 16.60
N ASN A 176 13.89 -27.95 16.15
CA ASN A 176 13.42 -29.31 16.38
C ASN A 176 14.32 -30.35 15.68
N GLU A 177 14.67 -30.14 14.40
CA GLU A 177 15.58 -31.04 13.67
C GLU A 177 16.98 -31.11 14.31
N LEU A 178 17.48 -29.98 14.83
CA LEU A 178 18.76 -29.95 15.54
C LEU A 178 18.69 -30.69 16.89
N GLU A 179 17.55 -30.66 17.59
CA GLU A 179 17.36 -31.43 18.82
C GLU A 179 17.27 -32.93 18.53
N ASP A 180 16.59 -33.34 17.46
CA ASP A 180 16.49 -34.74 17.03
C ASP A 180 17.86 -35.29 16.62
N LEU A 181 18.63 -34.54 15.81
CA LEU A 181 20.00 -34.88 15.46
C LEU A 181 20.90 -35.00 16.70
N ARG A 182 20.74 -34.09 17.68
CA ARG A 182 21.49 -34.15 18.94
C ARG A 182 21.14 -35.41 19.75
N GLY A 183 19.87 -35.82 19.75
CA GLY A 183 19.41 -37.06 20.36
C GLY A 183 20.09 -38.28 19.74
N LEU A 184 20.14 -38.33 18.40
CA LEU A 184 20.77 -39.41 17.65
C LEU A 184 22.28 -39.48 17.88
N ILE A 185 22.98 -38.34 17.93
CA ILE A 185 24.43 -38.30 18.22
C ILE A 185 24.72 -38.79 19.64
N LYS A 186 23.90 -38.41 20.63
CA LYS A 186 24.05 -38.91 22.01
C LYS A 186 23.79 -40.41 22.11
N SER A 187 22.83 -40.92 21.36
CA SER A 187 22.53 -42.35 21.28
C SER A 187 23.68 -43.13 20.63
N ASN A 188 24.27 -42.59 19.56
CA ASN A 188 25.32 -43.26 18.77
C ASN A 188 26.74 -43.11 19.35
N GLN A 189 26.94 -42.31 20.40
CA GLN A 189 28.18 -42.31 21.19
C GLN A 189 28.21 -43.35 22.33
N ILE A 190 27.18 -44.19 22.45
CA ILE A 190 27.15 -45.34 23.36
C ILE A 190 27.37 -46.63 22.53
N ILE A 191 28.50 -46.71 21.82
CA ILE A 191 29.12 -47.97 21.36
C ILE A 191 30.63 -47.83 21.54
#